data_AF-A0A535XLW5-F1
#
_entry.id   AF-A0A535XLW5-F1
#
_cell.length_a   1.000
_cell.length_b   1.000
_cell.length_c   1.000
_cell.angle_alpha   90.00
_cell.angle_beta   90.00
_cell.angle_gamma   90.00
#
_symmetry.space_group_name_H-M   'P 1'
#
loop_
_entity.id
_entity.type
_entity.pdbx_description
1 polymer ?
#
loop_
_entity_poly.entity_id
_entity_poly.type
_entity_poly.pdbx_seq_one_letter_code
_entity_poly.pdbx_strand_id
1 'polypeptide(L)'
;SNEDPEASHRGVVQVGNPFLEKLLLEACLAALDSGDVLAMQDLGAAGLTSSAVEMAARGDVGVEIDVARVPRRETGLTPFEVMLSESQERMLLLVRAGSEEQVRRHFARWELHAVVVGHVTEDRLIRVRDGSELVAELPIRVLTDEVPAYDLQVGLPLPLGEVGGEGTPHPWIKPLPEGEGALAKLCWNY
;
A
#
# COMPACT_ATOMS: atom_id res chain seq x y z
N SER A 1 -39.07 -3.72 7.04
CA SER A 1 -38.28 -3.33 5.86
C SER A 1 -37.22 -4.37 5.70
N ASN A 2 -37.37 -5.25 4.70
CA ASN A 2 -36.37 -6.29 4.42
C ASN A 2 -35.11 -5.60 3.91
N GLU A 3 -34.05 -5.60 4.71
CA GLU A 3 -32.71 -5.26 4.25
C GLU A 3 -32.21 -6.41 3.38
N ASP A 4 -31.92 -6.08 2.13
CA ASP A 4 -31.44 -6.98 1.10
C ASP A 4 -29.96 -7.32 1.40
N PRO A 5 -29.62 -8.55 1.82
CA PRO A 5 -28.25 -8.87 2.26
C PRO A 5 -27.22 -8.82 1.12
N GLU A 6 -27.67 -8.80 -0.14
CA GLU A 6 -26.81 -8.66 -1.33
C GLU A 6 -26.25 -7.24 -1.54
N ALA A 7 -26.79 -6.22 -0.87
CA ALA A 7 -26.28 -4.86 -0.96
C ALA A 7 -24.93 -4.66 -0.24
N SER A 8 -24.53 -5.59 0.62
CA SER A 8 -23.30 -5.47 1.45
C SER A 8 -22.02 -5.95 0.77
N HIS A 9 -22.09 -6.55 -0.42
CA HIS A 9 -20.94 -7.17 -1.09
C HIS A 9 -20.53 -6.56 -2.44
N ARG A 10 -21.12 -5.41 -2.84
CA ARG A 10 -20.77 -4.75 -4.11
C ARG A 10 -19.42 -4.00 -4.12
N GLY A 11 -18.68 -3.96 -3.02
CA GLY A 11 -17.50 -3.11 -2.87
C GLY A 11 -16.12 -3.76 -3.01
N VAL A 12 -16.01 -5.08 -3.20
CA VAL A 12 -14.71 -5.78 -3.08
C VAL A 12 -14.04 -6.09 -4.42
N VAL A 13 -14.72 -5.84 -5.54
CA VAL A 13 -14.14 -6.11 -6.87
C VAL A 13 -13.36 -4.89 -7.32
N GLN A 14 -12.11 -4.81 -6.85
CA GLN A 14 -11.09 -3.89 -7.35
C GLN A 14 -10.71 -4.31 -8.78
N VAL A 15 -11.30 -3.68 -9.79
CA VAL A 15 -10.92 -3.92 -11.19
C VAL A 15 -9.72 -3.05 -11.54
N GLY A 16 -8.53 -3.64 -11.56
CA GLY A 16 -7.33 -3.00 -12.10
C GLY A 16 -7.41 -2.85 -13.63
N ASN A 17 -6.73 -1.86 -14.18
CA ASN A 17 -6.55 -1.65 -15.60
C ASN A 17 -5.14 -2.11 -16.02
N PRO A 18 -4.98 -3.37 -16.50
CA PRO A 18 -3.67 -3.94 -16.83
C PRO A 18 -2.91 -3.18 -17.92
N PHE A 19 -3.59 -2.38 -18.75
CA PHE A 19 -2.92 -1.52 -19.71
C PHE A 19 -2.25 -0.32 -19.02
N LEU A 20 -2.99 0.35 -18.13
CA LEU A 20 -2.49 1.50 -17.39
C LEU A 20 -1.41 1.09 -16.38
N GLU A 21 -1.52 -0.10 -15.76
CA GLU A 21 -0.46 -0.72 -14.95
C GLU A 21 0.84 -0.90 -15.75
N LYS A 22 0.76 -1.40 -16.99
CA LYS A 22 1.93 -1.54 -17.86
C LYS A 22 2.56 -0.18 -18.18
N LEU A 23 1.76 0.82 -18.53
CA LEU A 23 2.26 2.16 -18.82
C LEU A 23 2.96 2.76 -17.59
N LEU A 24 2.38 2.58 -16.41
CA LEU A 24 2.94 3.03 -15.14
C LEU A 24 4.29 2.37 -14.86
N LEU A 25 4.38 1.06 -15.07
CA LEU A 25 5.64 0.32 -14.93
C LEU A 25 6.74 0.86 -15.85
N GLU A 26 6.44 1.06 -17.14
CA GLU A 26 7.42 1.59 -18.11
C GLU A 26 7.86 3.02 -17.77
N ALA A 27 6.95 3.86 -17.28
CA ALA A 27 7.26 5.20 -16.82
C ALA A 27 8.14 5.18 -15.56
N CYS A 28 7.85 4.31 -14.60
CA CYS A 28 8.62 4.12 -13.38
C CYS A 28 10.05 3.66 -13.69
N LEU A 29 10.23 2.67 -14.59
CA LEU A 29 11.54 2.21 -15.03
C LEU A 29 12.34 3.34 -15.68
N ALA A 30 11.73 4.09 -16.59
CA ALA A 30 12.38 5.22 -17.25
C ALA A 30 12.78 6.34 -16.27
N ALA A 31 11.97 6.59 -15.23
CA ALA A 31 12.28 7.57 -14.19
C ALA A 31 13.39 7.09 -13.24
N LEU A 32 13.43 5.79 -12.92
CA LEU A 32 14.51 5.20 -12.12
C LEU A 32 15.86 5.28 -12.85
N ASP A 33 15.86 4.97 -14.15
CA ASP A 33 17.06 5.02 -15.00
C ASP A 33 17.67 6.44 -15.11
N SER A 34 16.90 7.50 -14.84
CA SER A 34 17.40 8.88 -14.86
C SER A 34 18.32 9.20 -13.68
N GLY A 35 18.21 8.47 -12.57
CA GLY A 35 18.92 8.74 -11.31
C GLY A 35 18.34 9.90 -10.48
N ASP A 36 17.19 10.45 -10.88
CA ASP A 36 16.52 11.55 -10.17
C ASP A 36 15.52 11.07 -9.10
N VAL A 37 15.11 9.80 -9.17
CA VAL A 37 14.22 9.17 -8.18
C VAL A 37 15.07 8.59 -7.04
N LEU A 38 14.84 9.09 -5.82
CA LEU A 38 15.53 8.67 -4.60
C LEU A 38 14.83 7.49 -3.93
N ALA A 39 13.51 7.46 -3.96
CA ALA A 39 12.68 6.37 -3.48
C ALA A 39 11.36 6.31 -4.24
N MET A 40 10.75 5.13 -4.28
CA MET A 40 9.46 4.92 -4.92
C MET A 40 8.70 3.83 -4.17
N GLN A 41 7.39 4.02 -3.98
CA GLN A 41 6.53 3.05 -3.32
C GLN A 41 5.14 3.08 -3.96
N ASP A 42 4.47 1.93 -4.04
CA ASP A 42 3.07 1.82 -4.42
C ASP A 42 2.15 2.37 -3.31
N LEU A 43 0.93 2.77 -3.68
CA LEU A 43 -0.11 3.16 -2.72
C LEU A 43 -1.10 2.01 -2.57
N GLY A 44 -0.83 1.14 -1.61
CA GLY A 44 -1.69 0.03 -1.22
C GLY A 44 -2.62 0.38 -0.06
N ALA A 45 -2.66 -0.51 0.94
CA ALA A 45 -3.50 -0.36 2.12
C ALA A 45 -3.21 0.95 2.87
N ALA A 46 -4.25 1.67 3.29
CA ALA A 46 -4.18 3.00 3.91
C ALA A 46 -3.57 4.12 3.04
N GLY A 47 -3.38 3.87 1.73
CA GLY A 47 -3.14 4.90 0.72
C GLY A 47 -1.88 5.73 0.93
N LEU A 48 -2.03 7.06 0.84
CA LEU A 48 -0.92 8.01 1.02
C LEU A 48 -0.37 7.97 2.45
N THR A 49 -1.20 7.63 3.43
CA THR A 49 -0.79 7.63 4.84
C THR A 49 0.31 6.61 5.08
N SER A 50 0.09 5.35 4.72
CA SER A 50 1.08 4.28 4.91
C SER A 50 2.32 4.56 4.06
N SER A 51 2.15 4.86 2.77
CA SER A 51 3.30 5.00 1.87
C SER A 51 4.19 6.20 2.21
N ALA A 52 3.62 7.33 2.61
CA ALA A 52 4.40 8.49 3.00
C ALA A 52 5.12 8.28 4.34
N VAL A 53 4.43 7.70 5.32
CA VAL A 53 4.99 7.41 6.65
C VAL A 53 6.12 6.39 6.55
N GLU A 54 5.92 5.29 5.82
CA GLU A 54 6.93 4.25 5.64
C GLU A 54 8.17 4.77 4.91
N MET A 55 7.97 5.56 3.85
CA MET A 55 9.06 6.20 3.11
C MET A 55 9.84 7.18 3.99
N ALA A 56 9.15 8.02 4.77
CA ALA A 56 9.77 9.01 5.63
C ALA A 56 10.51 8.36 6.83
N ALA A 57 9.92 7.32 7.42
CA ALA A 57 10.55 6.54 8.50
C ALA A 57 11.85 5.86 8.04
N ARG A 58 11.85 5.22 6.86
CA ARG A 58 13.05 4.61 6.27
C ARG A 58 14.16 5.63 5.98
N GLY A 59 13.79 6.88 5.72
CA GLY A 59 14.72 7.97 5.44
C GLY A 59 15.21 8.74 6.67
N ASP A 60 14.68 8.49 7.87
CA ASP A 60 14.84 9.34 9.07
C ASP A 60 14.52 10.83 8.79
N VAL A 61 13.44 11.09 8.03
CA VAL A 61 13.00 12.43 7.64
C VAL A 61 11.54 12.66 8.01
N GLY A 62 11.09 13.92 7.95
CA GLY A 62 9.68 14.30 7.99
C GLY A 62 9.07 14.46 6.58
N VAL A 63 7.76 14.63 6.51
CA VAL A 63 7.05 14.85 5.25
C VAL A 63 5.86 15.78 5.45
N GLU A 64 5.68 16.74 4.55
CA GLU A 64 4.47 17.56 4.45
C GLU A 64 3.75 17.25 3.14
N ILE A 65 2.46 16.91 3.22
CA ILE A 65 1.58 16.62 2.08
C ILE A 65 0.43 17.63 2.08
N ASP A 66 0.15 18.19 0.91
CA ASP A 66 -1.03 19.02 0.66
C ASP A 66 -2.07 18.24 -0.13
N VAL A 67 -3.17 17.86 0.53
CA VAL A 67 -4.26 17.08 -0.07
C VAL A 67 -5.04 17.85 -1.13
N ALA A 68 -4.93 19.18 -1.17
CA ALA A 68 -5.52 19.99 -2.23
C ALA A 68 -4.83 19.76 -3.58
N ARG A 69 -3.57 19.31 -3.56
CA ARG A 69 -2.75 19.05 -4.76
C ARG A 69 -2.87 17.60 -5.26
N VAL A 70 -3.45 16.71 -4.47
CA VAL A 70 -3.61 15.30 -4.83
C VAL A 70 -4.68 15.16 -5.92
N PRO A 71 -4.33 14.62 -7.11
CA PRO A 71 -5.31 14.35 -8.16
C PRO A 71 -6.38 13.37 -7.69
N ARG A 72 -7.64 13.71 -7.90
CA ARG A 72 -8.80 12.92 -7.43
C ARG A 72 -9.85 12.79 -8.53
N ARG A 73 -10.43 11.59 -8.64
CA ARG A 73 -11.56 11.31 -9.55
C ARG A 73 -12.88 11.80 -8.96
N GLU A 74 -13.03 11.66 -7.65
CA GLU A 74 -14.21 12.07 -6.89
C GLU A 74 -14.00 13.46 -6.27
N THR A 75 -15.04 14.29 -6.34
CA THR A 75 -15.05 15.62 -5.73
C THR A 75 -15.61 15.56 -4.31
N GLY A 76 -15.23 16.51 -3.46
CA GLY A 76 -15.79 16.63 -2.10
C GLY A 76 -15.19 15.71 -1.04
N LEU A 77 -14.16 14.94 -1.36
CA LEU A 77 -13.44 14.13 -0.37
C LEU A 77 -12.78 15.01 0.70
N THR A 78 -12.95 14.63 1.96
CA THR A 78 -12.25 15.20 3.11
C THR A 78 -10.74 14.88 3.07
N PRO A 79 -9.88 15.65 3.76
CA PRO A 79 -8.45 15.34 3.84
C PRO A 79 -8.17 13.92 4.35
N PHE A 80 -8.97 13.44 5.30
CA PHE A 80 -8.88 12.08 5.84
C PHE A 80 -9.15 11.02 4.76
N GLU A 81 -10.21 11.19 3.98
CA GLU A 81 -10.53 10.27 2.87
C GLU A 81 -9.51 10.32 1.75
N VAL A 82 -8.94 11.49 1.44
CA VAL A 82 -7.84 11.60 0.46
C VAL A 82 -6.61 10.83 0.92
N MET A 83 -6.24 10.98 2.19
CA MET A 83 -5.06 10.32 2.77
C MET A 83 -5.20 8.79 2.87
N LEU A 84 -6.41 8.29 3.14
CA LEU A 84 -6.70 6.85 3.25
C LEU A 84 -7.25 6.21 1.99
N SER A 85 -7.47 6.99 0.92
CA SER A 85 -7.98 6.45 -0.35
C SER A 85 -7.05 5.36 -0.87
N GLU A 86 -7.63 4.21 -1.24
CA GLU A 86 -6.95 3.07 -1.86
C GLU A 86 -7.25 2.97 -3.36
N SER A 87 -7.47 4.11 -4.02
CA SER A 87 -7.72 4.12 -5.46
C SER A 87 -6.55 3.47 -6.20
N GLN A 88 -6.87 2.58 -7.15
CA GLN A 88 -5.89 1.76 -7.85
C GLN A 88 -4.93 2.57 -8.75
N GLU A 89 -3.78 1.95 -9.00
CA GLU A 89 -2.69 2.38 -9.89
C GLU A 89 -2.11 3.75 -9.56
N ARG A 90 -1.53 3.86 -8.37
CA ARG A 90 -0.81 5.05 -7.94
C ARG A 90 0.56 4.66 -7.39
N MET A 91 1.54 5.52 -7.67
CA MET A 91 2.89 5.45 -7.12
C MET A 91 3.22 6.75 -6.41
N LEU A 92 3.88 6.65 -5.25
CA LEU A 92 4.50 7.77 -4.56
C LEU A 92 5.99 7.75 -4.89
N LEU A 93 6.51 8.89 -5.33
CA LEU A 93 7.91 9.05 -5.68
C LEU A 93 8.53 10.12 -4.79
N LEU A 94 9.70 9.81 -4.24
CA LEU A 94 10.62 10.81 -3.71
C LEU A 94 11.64 11.14 -4.80
N VAL A 95 11.67 12.40 -5.20
CA VAL A 95 12.53 12.88 -6.29
C VAL A 95 13.54 13.89 -5.74
N ARG A 96 14.70 13.98 -6.40
CA ARG A 96 15.69 15.01 -6.11
C ARG A 96 15.07 16.40 -6.34
N ALA A 97 15.25 17.29 -5.37
CA ALA A 97 14.80 18.68 -5.49
C ALA A 97 15.41 19.34 -6.73
N GLY A 98 14.57 19.99 -7.55
CA GLY A 98 14.94 20.59 -8.83
C GLY A 98 14.85 19.66 -10.04
N SER A 99 14.68 18.35 -9.84
CA SER A 99 14.48 17.36 -10.92
C SER A 99 13.00 17.03 -11.17
N GLU A 100 12.05 17.71 -10.52
CA GLU A 100 10.61 17.39 -10.57
C GLU A 100 10.06 17.45 -12.00
N GLU A 101 10.49 18.46 -12.76
CA GLU A 101 10.12 18.64 -14.17
C GLU A 101 10.65 17.51 -15.04
N GLN A 102 11.90 17.09 -14.81
CA GLN A 102 12.53 16.02 -15.56
C GLN A 102 11.81 14.70 -15.29
N VAL A 103 11.57 14.36 -14.03
CA VAL A 103 10.81 13.16 -13.65
C VAL A 103 9.41 13.21 -14.26
N ARG A 104 8.71 14.36 -14.21
CA ARG A 104 7.37 14.50 -14.81
C ARG A 104 7.36 14.18 -16.31
N ARG A 105 8.42 14.50 -17.06
CA ARG A 105 8.50 14.20 -18.50
C ARG A 105 8.54 12.69 -18.79
N HIS A 106 9.14 11.88 -17.91
CA HIS A 106 9.14 10.42 -18.05
C HIS A 106 7.72 9.87 -18.01
N PHE A 107 6.87 10.38 -17.11
CA PHE A 107 5.45 9.99 -17.02
C PHE A 107 4.61 10.57 -18.16
N ALA A 108 4.85 11.82 -18.55
CA ALA A 108 4.10 12.48 -19.63
C ALA A 108 4.21 11.77 -20.99
N ARG A 109 5.35 11.11 -21.27
CA ARG A 109 5.54 10.30 -22.49
C ARG A 109 4.49 9.19 -22.64
N TRP A 110 3.98 8.70 -21.52
CA TRP A 110 2.99 7.63 -21.44
C TRP A 110 1.59 8.14 -21.08
N GLU A 111 1.36 9.45 -21.22
CA GLU A 111 0.10 10.11 -20.87
C GLU A 111 -0.28 9.98 -19.38
N LEU A 112 0.72 9.79 -18.52
CA LEU A 112 0.53 9.69 -17.07
C LEU A 112 0.77 11.03 -16.38
N HIS A 113 -0.07 11.33 -15.39
CA HIS A 113 0.05 12.52 -14.58
C HIS A 113 0.96 12.28 -13.38
N ALA A 114 2.08 13.01 -13.31
CA ALA A 114 2.92 13.11 -12.11
C ALA A 114 2.80 14.52 -11.53
N VAL A 115 2.30 14.63 -10.31
CA VAL A 115 2.04 15.89 -9.61
C VAL A 115 2.81 15.89 -8.30
N VAL A 116 3.52 16.99 -8.04
CA VAL A 116 4.13 17.22 -6.73
C VAL A 116 3.00 17.52 -5.74
N VAL A 117 2.88 16.70 -4.70
CA VAL A 117 1.83 16.81 -3.67
C VAL A 117 2.38 17.23 -2.31
N GLY A 118 3.70 17.33 -2.16
CA GLY A 118 4.34 17.55 -0.88
C GLY A 118 5.85 17.71 -0.98
N HIS A 119 6.52 17.76 0.17
CA HIS A 119 7.97 17.82 0.28
C HIS A 119 8.46 17.13 1.57
N VAL A 120 9.75 16.80 1.59
CA VAL A 120 10.43 16.23 2.75
C VAL A 120 10.88 17.34 3.70
N THR A 121 10.81 17.09 5.00
CA THR A 121 11.28 17.99 6.06
C THR A 121 12.33 17.29 6.94
N GLU A 122 13.06 18.03 7.76
CA GLU A 122 14.15 17.48 8.59
C GLU A 122 13.72 17.16 10.04
N ASP A 123 12.46 17.43 10.39
CA ASP A 123 11.95 17.40 11.76
C ASP A 123 11.24 16.09 12.16
N ARG A 124 11.21 15.10 11.26
CA ARG A 124 10.61 13.76 11.51
C ARG A 124 9.12 13.80 11.85
N LEU A 125 8.44 14.86 11.43
CA LEU A 125 7.00 15.03 11.57
C LEU A 125 6.32 14.70 10.24
N ILE A 126 5.15 14.07 10.31
CA ILE A 126 4.21 14.04 9.20
C ILE A 126 3.22 15.18 9.37
N ARG A 127 3.08 16.00 8.32
CA ARG A 127 2.10 17.08 8.22
C ARG A 127 1.16 16.84 7.06
N VAL A 128 -0.12 17.00 7.31
CA VAL A 128 -1.15 16.98 6.27
C VAL A 128 -1.79 18.36 6.23
N ARG A 129 -1.77 19.00 5.08
CA ARG A 129 -2.41 20.29 4.81
C ARG A 129 -3.55 20.14 3.82
N ASP A 130 -4.53 21.02 3.92
CA ASP A 130 -5.51 21.29 2.85
C ASP A 130 -5.32 22.75 2.41
N GLY A 131 -4.47 22.94 1.41
CA GLY A 131 -3.97 24.25 1.01
C GLY A 131 -3.27 24.98 2.17
N SER A 132 -3.86 26.08 2.63
CA SER A 132 -3.31 26.87 3.73
C SER A 132 -3.61 26.30 5.12
N GLU A 133 -4.53 25.35 5.27
CA GLU A 133 -4.92 24.80 6.56
C GLU A 133 -4.02 23.62 6.96
N LEU A 134 -3.56 23.57 8.21
CA LEU A 134 -2.89 22.40 8.78
C LEU A 134 -3.93 21.49 9.41
N VAL A 135 -4.11 20.30 8.85
CA VAL A 135 -5.15 19.34 9.23
C VAL A 135 -4.63 18.32 10.25
N ALA A 136 -3.38 17.88 10.10
CA ALA A 136 -2.75 16.95 11.03
C ALA A 136 -1.24 17.21 11.13
N GLU A 137 -0.69 17.03 12.33
CA GLU A 137 0.74 17.06 12.61
C GLU A 137 1.07 16.08 13.73
N LEU A 138 1.99 15.15 13.49
CA LEU A 138 2.44 14.20 14.51
C LEU A 138 3.83 13.63 14.17
N PRO A 139 4.57 13.12 15.17
CA PRO A 139 5.82 12.41 14.93
C PRO A 139 5.59 11.10 14.16
N ILE A 140 6.42 10.85 13.15
CA ILE A 140 6.33 9.64 12.31
C ILE A 140 6.45 8.35 13.13
N ARG A 141 7.29 8.36 14.18
CA ARG A 141 7.49 7.21 15.07
C ARG A 141 6.21 6.71 15.76
N VAL A 142 5.23 7.59 15.97
CA VAL A 142 3.93 7.23 16.55
C VAL A 142 3.15 6.29 15.63
N LEU A 143 3.37 6.39 14.32
CA LEU A 143 2.71 5.58 13.29
C LEU A 143 3.51 4.34 12.88
N THR A 144 4.70 4.13 13.43
CA THR A 144 5.64 3.08 13.00
C THR A 144 6.12 2.24 14.18
N ASP A 145 6.93 2.82 15.07
CA ASP A 145 7.64 2.08 16.12
C ASP A 145 6.90 2.05 17.46
N GLU A 146 6.08 3.05 17.75
CA GLU A 146 5.36 3.17 19.03
C GLU A 146 3.98 2.47 19.01
N VAL A 147 3.81 1.49 18.12
CA VAL A 147 2.56 0.73 17.98
C VAL A 147 2.51 -0.41 19.01
N PRO A 148 1.42 -0.58 19.79
CA PRO A 148 1.30 -1.69 20.74
C PRO A 148 1.43 -3.06 20.07
N ALA A 149 2.39 -3.86 20.53
CA ALA A 149 2.55 -5.25 20.09
C ALA A 149 1.73 -6.20 20.97
N TYR A 150 1.06 -7.18 20.36
CA TYR A 150 0.41 -8.27 21.08
C TYR A 150 1.40 -9.39 21.35
N ASP A 151 1.54 -9.79 22.62
CA ASP A 151 2.19 -11.04 22.99
C ASP A 151 1.15 -12.17 22.93
N LEU A 152 1.13 -12.89 21.81
CA LEU A 152 0.22 -14.01 21.59
C LEU A 152 0.81 -15.27 22.24
N GLN A 153 0.21 -15.69 23.36
CA GLN A 153 0.45 -17.02 23.90
C GLN A 153 -0.26 -18.07 23.04
N VAL A 154 0.42 -18.54 21.99
CA VAL A 154 -0.03 -19.66 21.17
C VAL A 154 0.07 -20.96 21.95
N GLY A 155 -1.04 -21.37 22.57
CA GLY A 155 -1.24 -22.75 22.97
C GLY A 155 -1.50 -23.61 21.74
N LEU A 156 -0.92 -24.81 21.70
CA LEU A 156 -1.37 -25.81 20.73
C LEU A 156 -2.90 -25.95 20.88
N PRO A 157 -3.66 -26.02 19.77
CA PRO A 157 -5.07 -26.35 19.88
C PRO A 157 -5.18 -27.61 20.73
N LEU A 158 -6.16 -27.64 21.64
CA LEU A 158 -6.42 -28.84 22.43
C LEU A 158 -6.37 -30.03 21.48
N PRO A 159 -5.55 -31.06 21.77
CA PRO A 159 -5.56 -32.26 20.94
C PRO A 159 -7.02 -32.66 20.80
N LEU A 160 -7.48 -32.84 19.56
CA LEU A 160 -8.77 -33.47 19.29
C LEU A 160 -8.76 -34.71 20.17
N GLY A 161 -9.55 -34.68 21.26
CA GLY A 161 -9.52 -35.73 22.25
C GLY A 161 -9.62 -37.05 21.52
N GLU A 162 -8.79 -38.04 21.92
CA GLU A 162 -8.73 -39.33 21.26
C GLU A 162 -10.15 -39.80 20.94
N VAL A 163 -10.54 -39.67 19.67
CA VAL A 163 -11.76 -40.28 19.20
C VAL A 163 -11.41 -41.75 19.22
N GLY A 164 -11.81 -42.41 20.30
CA GLY A 164 -11.65 -43.85 20.49
C GLY A 164 -12.28 -44.57 19.32
N GLY A 165 -11.45 -44.86 18.33
CA GLY A 165 -11.80 -45.50 17.09
C GLY A 165 -10.51 -45.56 16.28
N GLU A 166 -9.98 -46.76 16.11
CA GLU A 166 -8.81 -47.05 15.29
C GLU A 166 -8.97 -46.37 13.92
N GLY A 167 -8.36 -45.19 13.79
CA GLY A 167 -8.45 -44.36 12.61
C GLY A 167 -7.52 -44.94 11.56
N THR A 168 -8.02 -45.87 10.74
CA THR A 168 -7.42 -46.14 9.44
C THR A 168 -7.28 -44.80 8.70
N PRO A 169 -6.09 -44.40 8.26
CA PRO A 169 -5.93 -43.15 7.51
C PRO A 169 -6.87 -43.16 6.30
N HIS A 170 -7.57 -42.04 6.10
CA HIS A 170 -8.46 -41.87 4.95
C HIS A 170 -7.64 -42.09 3.66
N PRO A 171 -8.13 -42.88 2.68
CA PRO A 171 -7.32 -43.45 1.59
C PRO A 171 -6.62 -42.44 0.65
N TRP A 172 -6.89 -41.14 0.82
CA TRP A 172 -6.34 -40.06 0.03
C TRP A 172 -5.26 -39.24 0.75
N ILE A 173 -5.04 -39.46 2.04
CA ILE A 173 -3.97 -38.80 2.80
C ILE A 173 -2.73 -39.69 2.72
N LYS A 174 -1.82 -39.35 1.79
CA LYS A 174 -0.50 -39.98 1.72
C LYS A 174 0.46 -39.25 2.67
N PRO A 175 1.26 -39.96 3.47
CA PRO A 175 2.32 -39.34 4.25
C PRO A 175 3.29 -38.59 3.32
N LEU A 176 3.75 -37.42 3.75
CA LEU A 176 4.74 -36.64 3.01
C LEU A 176 6.06 -37.44 2.94
N PRO A 177 6.70 -37.55 1.77
CA PRO A 177 8.00 -38.22 1.66
C PRO A 177 9.07 -37.43 2.42
N GLU A 178 9.88 -38.14 3.20
CA GLU A 178 11.04 -37.55 3.87
C GLU A 178 12.07 -37.10 2.82
N GLY A 179 12.31 -35.79 2.73
CA GLY A 179 13.43 -35.23 1.97
C GLY A 179 13.18 -34.86 0.50
N GLU A 180 12.00 -35.11 -0.07
CA GLU A 180 11.69 -34.76 -1.47
C GLU A 180 10.32 -34.06 -1.60
N GLY A 181 10.29 -32.75 -1.37
CA GLY A 181 9.11 -31.93 -1.62
C GLY A 181 9.50 -30.51 -2.01
N ALA A 182 9.00 -30.02 -3.14
CA ALA A 182 9.11 -28.62 -3.53
C ALA A 182 7.84 -27.87 -3.11
N LEU A 183 7.99 -26.76 -2.41
CA LEU A 183 6.90 -25.80 -2.16
C LEU A 183 6.65 -25.02 -3.44
N ALA A 184 5.46 -25.19 -4.02
CA ALA A 184 5.01 -24.39 -5.17
C ALA A 184 3.89 -23.44 -4.73
N LYS A 185 4.12 -22.13 -4.89
CA LYS A 185 3.04 -21.14 -4.85
C LYS A 185 2.40 -21.11 -6.24
N LEU A 186 1.20 -21.66 -6.36
CA LEU A 186 0.38 -21.53 -7.57
C LEU A 186 -0.36 -20.18 -7.50
N CYS A 187 0.14 -19.18 -8.21
CA CYS A 187 -0.59 -17.93 -8.44
C CYS A 187 -1.58 -18.16 -9.59
N TRP A 188 -2.88 -17.92 -9.36
CA TRP A 188 -3.85 -17.77 -10.43
C TRP A 188 -3.85 -16.30 -10.88
N ASN A 189 -3.59 -16.06 -12.17
CA ASN A 189 -3.81 -14.77 -12.80
C ASN A 189 -5.22 -14.76 -13.41
N TYR A 190 -6.07 -13.84 -12.99
CA TYR A 190 -6.54 -12.66 -13.75
C TYR A 190 -7.49 -11.85 -12.88
#